data_AF-A0A2I0T3M5-F1
#
_entry.id   AF-A0A2I0T3M5-F1
#
_cell.length_a   1.000
_cell.length_b   1.000
_cell.length_c   1.000
_cell.angle_alpha   90.00
_cell.angle_beta   90.00
_cell.angle_gamma   90.00
#
_symmetry.space_group_name_H-M   'P 1'
#
loop_
_entity.id
_entity.type
_entity.pdbx_description
1 polymer ?
#
loop_
_entity_poly.entity_id
_entity_poly.type
_entity_poly.pdbx_seq_one_letter_code
_entity_poly.pdbx_strand_id
1 'polypeptide(L)'
;MVLNDTWVSFPSWSEDSTFVSSKKTQYEEHIYRCEDERFELDVVLETNLATIRVLEAIQKKLSRLSAEEQAKFRLDNTLGGTSEVIHRKALQRIYADKAADIIDGLRKNPSVAVPIVLKRLKMKEEEWREAQRGFNKVWREQNEKYYLKSLDHQGINFKQNDTKVLRSKSLLNEIESIYDERQEQASEDNAGVPTGPHLSLAYEDKQILEDAASLIIHHVKRQTGIQKEDKYKIKQIMYHFIPDLLFAQRGELSDVEEEEEEEMDVDEATGAAKKHNGVGGSPPKTKLMFNNTTAQKLRGMDEVYNLFYVNSNWYIFMRLHQILCLRLLRICTQAERQIEEETREREWEREVLGIKRDKSDSPAIQLRLKEPMDIDVEDYYPAFLDMVRNLLDGNMDSSQYEDSLREMFTIHAYIAFTMDKLIQSIVRQLQHIVSDEICVQVTDLYLSENNNGATGGLLASQSSRTLLEAAYQRKAEQLMSEENCFKVKTEPRCKSSKQ
;
A
#
# COMPACT_ATOMS: atom_id res chain seq x y z
N MET A 1 -30.99 12.55 21.10
CA MET A 1 -30.26 12.94 19.88
C MET A 1 -29.76 14.36 20.12
N VAL A 2 -28.55 14.51 20.65
CA VAL A 2 -27.93 15.82 20.85
C VAL A 2 -27.20 16.13 19.55
N LEU A 3 -27.80 17.00 18.72
CA LEU A 3 -27.14 17.54 17.54
C LEU A 3 -26.31 18.72 18.00
N ASN A 4 -25.01 18.72 17.72
CA ASN A 4 -24.12 19.85 17.98
C ASN A 4 -24.64 21.13 17.30
N ASP A 5 -24.99 22.13 18.10
CA ASP A 5 -25.56 23.43 17.72
C ASP A 5 -24.49 24.53 17.61
N THR A 6 -23.22 24.20 17.87
CA THR A 6 -22.09 25.14 17.84
C THR A 6 -21.26 24.94 16.58
N TRP A 7 -21.41 25.86 15.62
CA TRP A 7 -20.52 25.95 14.47
C TRP A 7 -19.24 26.69 14.89
N VAL A 8 -18.10 26.02 14.77
CA VAL A 8 -16.78 26.66 14.92
C VAL A 8 -16.18 26.81 13.53
N SER A 9 -16.22 28.02 12.97
CA SER A 9 -15.51 28.34 11.73
C SER A 9 -14.14 28.93 12.06
N PHE A 10 -13.07 28.25 11.63
CA PHE A 10 -11.71 28.80 11.68
C PHE A 10 -11.33 29.39 10.32
N PRO A 11 -10.96 30.67 10.24
CA PRO A 11 -10.34 31.23 9.04
C PRO A 11 -8.86 30.83 9.02
N SER A 12 -8.50 29.92 8.11
CA SER A 12 -7.10 29.55 7.83
C SER A 12 -6.47 30.57 6.89
N TRP A 13 -6.01 31.70 7.43
CA TRP A 13 -5.28 32.75 6.68
C TRP A 13 -3.94 33.13 7.35
N SER A 14 -3.19 32.14 7.81
CA SER A 14 -1.78 32.36 8.17
C SER A 14 -0.96 31.11 7.90
N GLU A 15 0.03 31.25 7.03
CA GLU A 15 1.08 30.24 6.79
C GLU A 15 1.91 29.94 8.06
N ASP A 16 1.77 30.72 9.13
CA ASP A 16 2.50 30.58 10.40
C ASP A 16 1.68 29.92 11.53
N SER A 17 0.98 28.81 11.24
CA SER A 17 0.43 27.97 12.31
C SER A 17 1.45 26.93 12.75
N THR A 18 1.87 26.99 14.02
CA THR A 18 2.73 25.99 14.67
C THR A 18 2.02 24.68 14.98
N PHE A 19 0.70 24.61 14.78
CA PHE A 19 0.02 23.35 14.55
C PHE A 19 0.09 23.06 13.06
N VAL A 20 0.80 21.98 12.71
CA VAL A 20 0.83 21.45 11.35
C VAL A 20 -0.61 21.13 10.96
N SER A 21 -1.29 22.09 10.34
CA SER A 21 -2.45 21.79 9.50
C SER A 21 -2.00 20.63 8.61
N SER A 22 -2.80 19.56 8.55
CA SER A 22 -2.56 18.40 7.69
C SER A 22 -1.76 18.85 6.48
N LYS A 23 -0.47 18.44 6.38
CA LYS A 23 0.38 18.87 5.27
C LYS A 23 -0.37 18.46 4.01
N LYS A 24 -1.04 19.42 3.37
CA LYS A 24 -1.87 19.17 2.20
C LYS A 24 -1.01 18.41 1.22
N THR A 25 -1.48 17.24 0.81
CA THR A 25 -0.69 16.46 -0.13
C THR A 25 -0.64 17.22 -1.45
N GLN A 26 0.43 17.05 -2.23
CA GLN A 26 0.50 17.62 -3.58
C GLN A 26 -0.72 17.23 -4.43
N TYR A 27 -1.28 16.05 -4.18
CA TYR A 27 -2.46 15.53 -4.87
C TYR A 27 -3.74 16.23 -4.44
N GLU A 28 -3.89 16.53 -3.15
CA GLU A 28 -4.99 17.33 -2.62
C GLU A 28 -4.98 18.75 -3.21
N GLU A 29 -3.80 19.33 -3.40
CA GLU A 29 -3.65 20.62 -4.07
C GLU A 29 -4.11 20.56 -5.54
N HIS A 30 -3.81 19.49 -6.27
CA HIS A 30 -4.32 19.29 -7.63
C HIS A 30 -5.84 19.21 -7.68
N ILE A 31 -6.47 18.53 -6.71
CA ILE A 31 -7.94 18.45 -6.62
C ILE A 31 -8.54 19.83 -6.32
N TYR A 32 -7.96 20.59 -5.38
CA TYR A 32 -8.45 21.93 -5.08
C TYR A 32 -8.35 22.89 -6.26
N ARG A 33 -7.22 22.91 -6.97
CA ARG A 33 -7.06 23.74 -8.16
C ARG A 33 -8.09 23.39 -9.24
N CYS A 34 -8.35 22.09 -9.43
CA CYS A 34 -9.35 21.62 -10.37
C CYS A 34 -10.76 22.11 -10.01
N GLU A 35 -11.12 22.09 -8.72
CA GLU A 35 -12.42 22.57 -8.24
C GLU A 35 -12.53 24.10 -8.35
N ASP A 36 -11.47 24.85 -8.06
CA ASP A 36 -11.43 26.31 -8.21
C ASP A 36 -11.62 26.73 -9.68
N GLU A 37 -10.92 26.08 -10.62
CA GLU A 37 -11.09 26.32 -12.06
C GLU A 37 -12.53 26.04 -12.52
N ARG A 38 -13.14 24.96 -12.00
CA ARG A 38 -14.51 24.59 -12.31
C ARG A 38 -15.51 25.61 -11.78
N PHE A 39 -15.34 26.01 -10.52
CA PHE A 39 -16.16 27.03 -9.89
C PHE A 39 -16.09 28.35 -10.66
N GLU A 40 -14.90 28.82 -11.03
CA GLU A 40 -14.72 30.06 -11.79
C GLU A 40 -15.41 29.99 -13.17
N LEU A 41 -15.31 28.87 -13.88
CA LEU A 41 -16.00 28.70 -15.16
C LEU A 41 -17.53 28.70 -15.00
N ASP A 42 -18.04 28.01 -13.98
CA ASP A 42 -19.48 27.97 -13.70
C ASP A 42 -20.02 29.36 -13.32
N VAL A 43 -19.26 30.13 -12.52
CA VAL A 43 -19.60 31.53 -12.20
C VAL A 43 -19.66 32.38 -13.48
N VAL A 44 -18.73 32.20 -14.41
CA VAL A 44 -18.73 32.93 -15.70
C VAL A 44 -19.96 32.57 -16.54
N LEU A 45 -20.26 31.28 -16.69
CA LEU A 45 -21.40 30.80 -17.47
C LEU A 45 -22.74 31.26 -16.86
N GLU A 46 -22.93 31.12 -15.55
CA GLU A 46 -24.17 31.51 -14.88
C GLU A 46 -24.37 33.03 -14.95
N THR A 47 -23.30 33.82 -14.78
CA THR A 47 -23.35 35.28 -14.90
C THR A 47 -23.72 35.72 -16.33
N ASN A 48 -23.18 35.03 -17.34
CA ASN A 48 -23.52 35.29 -18.75
C ASN A 48 -24.96 34.91 -19.06
N LEU A 49 -25.39 33.72 -18.64
CA LEU A 49 -26.74 33.21 -18.87
C LEU A 49 -27.80 34.07 -18.20
N ALA A 50 -27.56 34.53 -16.97
CA ALA A 50 -28.44 35.47 -16.27
C ALA A 50 -28.60 36.78 -17.08
N THR A 51 -27.51 37.27 -17.68
CA THR A 51 -27.52 38.48 -18.51
C THR A 51 -28.24 38.27 -19.83
N ILE A 52 -28.07 37.11 -20.48
CA ILE A 52 -28.83 36.72 -21.67
C ILE A 52 -30.33 36.71 -21.38
N ARG A 53 -30.77 36.05 -20.29
CA ARG A 53 -32.19 35.96 -19.92
C ARG A 53 -32.83 37.34 -19.72
N VAL A 54 -32.14 38.27 -19.05
CA VAL A 54 -32.63 39.63 -18.84
C VAL A 54 -32.73 40.38 -20.18
N LEU A 55 -31.69 40.34 -21.01
CA LEU A 55 -31.69 41.04 -22.29
C LEU A 55 -32.67 40.44 -23.30
N GLU A 56 -32.92 39.12 -23.28
CA GLU A 56 -33.98 38.48 -24.06
C GLU A 56 -35.36 38.97 -23.64
N ALA A 57 -35.62 39.07 -22.33
CA ALA A 57 -36.86 39.59 -21.80
C ALA A 57 -37.09 41.05 -22.22
N ILE A 58 -36.03 41.88 -22.18
CA ILE A 58 -36.07 43.26 -22.67
C ILE A 58 -36.30 43.32 -24.18
N GLN A 59 -35.59 42.51 -24.97
CA GLN A 59 -35.77 42.47 -26.42
C GLN A 59 -37.20 42.08 -26.81
N LYS A 60 -37.80 41.11 -26.11
CA LYS A 60 -39.20 40.70 -26.32
C LYS A 60 -40.20 41.79 -25.91
N LYS A 61 -39.87 42.62 -24.91
CA LYS A 61 -40.68 43.81 -24.56
C LYS A 61 -40.57 44.87 -25.65
N LEU A 62 -39.36 45.16 -26.12
CA LEU A 62 -39.10 46.14 -27.18
C LEU A 62 -39.83 45.78 -28.49
N SER A 63 -39.87 44.50 -28.87
CA SER A 63 -40.56 44.06 -30.09
C SER A 63 -42.09 44.23 -30.06
N ARG A 64 -42.67 44.53 -28.88
CA ARG A 64 -44.10 44.80 -28.70
C ARG A 64 -44.43 46.30 -28.70
N LEU A 65 -43.43 47.16 -28.62
CA LEU A 65 -43.57 48.61 -28.58
C LEU A 65 -43.52 49.18 -30.01
N SER A 66 -44.24 50.28 -30.23
CA SER A 66 -44.15 51.07 -31.46
C SER A 66 -42.79 51.78 -31.60
N ALA A 67 -42.44 52.25 -32.80
CA ALA A 67 -41.16 52.91 -33.04
C ALA A 67 -40.94 54.17 -32.17
N GLU A 68 -42.01 54.93 -31.89
CA GLU A 68 -41.95 56.11 -31.03
C GLU A 68 -41.74 55.75 -29.55
N GLU A 69 -42.36 54.66 -29.09
CA GLU A 69 -42.19 54.15 -27.72
C GLU A 69 -40.81 53.53 -27.52
N GLN A 70 -40.29 52.83 -28.52
CA GLN A 70 -38.91 52.31 -28.51
C GLN A 70 -37.88 53.45 -28.41
N ALA A 71 -38.12 54.58 -29.09
CA ALA A 71 -37.24 55.75 -29.04
C ALA A 71 -37.23 56.43 -27.64
N LYS A 72 -38.32 56.29 -26.86
CA LYS A 72 -38.45 56.82 -25.50
C LYS A 72 -38.05 55.81 -24.41
N PHE A 73 -38.00 54.52 -24.72
CA PHE A 73 -37.66 53.47 -23.75
C PHE A 73 -36.19 53.58 -23.30
N ARG A 74 -35.95 53.53 -21.99
CA ARG A 74 -34.63 53.60 -21.37
C ARG A 74 -34.49 52.51 -20.31
N LEU A 75 -33.29 51.98 -20.14
CA LEU A 75 -32.96 51.03 -19.08
C LEU A 75 -32.32 51.76 -17.90
N ASP A 76 -32.57 51.27 -16.69
CA ASP A 76 -31.94 51.71 -15.46
C ASP A 76 -30.60 50.99 -15.23
N ASN A 77 -29.96 51.24 -14.08
CA ASN A 77 -28.66 50.64 -13.76
C ASN A 77 -28.73 49.11 -13.55
N THR A 78 -29.92 48.55 -13.32
CA THR A 78 -30.12 47.10 -13.25
C THR A 78 -30.26 46.44 -14.63
N LEU A 79 -30.25 47.24 -15.71
CA LEU A 79 -30.43 46.77 -17.09
C LEU A 79 -31.69 45.93 -17.30
N GLY A 80 -32.72 46.16 -16.46
CA GLY A 80 -33.98 45.41 -16.48
C GLY A 80 -34.02 44.13 -15.64
N GLY A 81 -32.97 43.86 -14.84
CA GLY A 81 -32.90 42.77 -13.87
C GLY A 81 -33.14 43.23 -12.43
N THR A 82 -32.66 42.46 -11.45
CA THR A 82 -32.69 42.80 -10.02
C THR A 82 -31.30 43.14 -9.45
N SER A 83 -30.23 42.92 -10.22
CA SER A 83 -28.84 43.12 -9.78
C SER A 83 -28.07 43.97 -10.79
N GLU A 84 -27.49 45.06 -10.31
CA GLU A 84 -26.58 45.91 -11.10
C GLU A 84 -25.24 45.20 -11.39
N VAL A 85 -24.79 44.30 -10.51
CA VAL A 85 -23.42 43.78 -10.53
C VAL A 85 -23.26 42.62 -11.52
N ILE A 86 -24.24 41.71 -11.58
CA ILE A 86 -24.15 40.49 -12.40
C ILE A 86 -23.99 40.86 -13.89
N HIS A 87 -24.88 41.71 -14.39
CA HIS A 87 -24.90 42.10 -15.80
C HIS A 87 -23.69 42.97 -16.17
N ARG A 88 -23.28 43.86 -15.27
CA ARG A 88 -22.05 44.65 -15.44
C ARG A 88 -20.82 43.74 -15.53
N LYS A 89 -20.68 42.74 -14.65
CA LYS A 89 -19.56 41.78 -14.63
C LYS A 89 -19.53 40.92 -15.90
N ALA A 90 -20.69 40.48 -16.40
CA ALA A 90 -20.79 39.76 -17.67
C ALA A 90 -20.28 40.61 -18.85
N LEU A 91 -20.75 41.86 -18.96
CA LEU A 91 -20.37 42.77 -20.03
C LEU A 91 -18.89 43.19 -19.93
N GLN A 92 -18.38 43.44 -18.73
CA GLN A 92 -16.96 43.69 -18.48
C GLN A 92 -16.07 42.53 -18.94
N ARG A 93 -16.51 41.29 -18.75
CA ARG A 93 -15.73 40.11 -19.18
C ARG A 93 -15.60 40.00 -20.71
N ILE A 94 -16.60 40.47 -21.46
CA ILE A 94 -16.64 40.33 -22.92
C ILE A 94 -16.07 41.57 -23.63
N TYR A 95 -16.35 42.75 -23.09
CA TYR A 95 -16.01 44.03 -23.72
C TYR A 95 -14.85 44.76 -23.04
N ALA A 96 -14.34 44.25 -21.92
CA ALA A 96 -13.20 44.79 -21.18
C ALA A 96 -13.29 46.31 -20.97
N ASP A 97 -12.34 47.06 -21.52
CA ASP A 97 -12.24 48.53 -21.47
C ASP A 97 -13.47 49.24 -22.05
N LYS A 98 -14.09 48.67 -23.09
CA LYS A 98 -15.28 49.26 -23.74
C LYS A 98 -16.59 48.96 -23.03
N ALA A 99 -16.57 48.19 -21.94
CA ALA A 99 -17.79 47.77 -21.26
C ALA A 99 -18.61 48.96 -20.73
N ALA A 100 -17.96 50.04 -20.30
CA ALA A 100 -18.65 51.26 -19.85
C ALA A 100 -19.48 51.89 -20.97
N ASP A 101 -18.92 52.00 -22.17
CA ASP A 101 -19.61 52.55 -23.35
C ASP A 101 -20.77 51.66 -23.80
N ILE A 102 -20.58 50.33 -23.74
CA ILE A 102 -21.65 49.37 -24.07
C ILE A 102 -22.80 49.46 -23.07
N ILE A 103 -22.51 49.55 -21.76
CA ILE A 103 -23.52 49.74 -20.72
C ILE A 103 -24.26 51.06 -20.91
N ASP A 104 -23.54 52.13 -21.25
CA ASP A 104 -24.17 53.42 -21.54
C ASP A 104 -25.08 53.37 -22.78
N GLY A 105 -24.63 52.68 -23.82
CA GLY A 105 -25.42 52.40 -25.02
C GLY A 105 -26.70 51.61 -24.74
N LEU A 106 -26.63 50.58 -23.88
CA LEU A 106 -27.80 49.81 -23.43
C LEU A 106 -28.79 50.68 -22.66
N ARG A 107 -28.32 51.62 -21.83
CA ARG A 107 -29.19 52.55 -21.08
C ARG A 107 -29.86 53.58 -21.98
N LYS A 108 -29.10 54.19 -22.90
CA LYS A 108 -29.56 55.31 -23.74
C LYS A 108 -30.38 54.86 -24.93
N ASN A 109 -29.93 53.84 -25.67
CA ASN A 109 -30.55 53.40 -26.92
C ASN A 109 -30.77 51.87 -26.94
N PRO A 110 -31.64 51.34 -26.05
CA PRO A 110 -31.84 49.90 -25.88
C PRO A 110 -32.35 49.19 -27.15
N SER A 111 -33.17 49.84 -27.97
CA SER A 111 -33.68 49.25 -29.23
C SER A 111 -32.58 48.89 -30.24
N VAL A 112 -31.44 49.59 -30.19
CA VAL A 112 -30.29 49.34 -31.06
C VAL A 112 -29.24 48.48 -30.35
N ALA A 113 -28.92 48.79 -29.10
CA ALA A 113 -27.84 48.14 -28.37
C ALA A 113 -28.19 46.70 -27.91
N VAL A 114 -29.43 46.47 -27.45
CA VAL A 114 -29.83 45.16 -26.90
C VAL A 114 -29.69 44.03 -27.92
N PRO A 115 -30.19 44.13 -29.17
CA PRO A 115 -30.04 43.06 -30.15
C PRO A 115 -28.58 42.72 -30.48
N ILE A 116 -27.71 43.74 -30.55
CA ILE A 116 -26.28 43.58 -30.89
C ILE A 116 -25.55 42.88 -29.74
N VAL A 117 -25.71 43.41 -28.53
CA VAL A 117 -25.05 42.89 -27.33
C VAL A 117 -25.54 41.49 -27.01
N LEU A 118 -26.85 41.24 -27.13
CA LEU A 118 -27.43 39.92 -26.91
C LEU A 118 -26.91 38.89 -27.92
N LYS A 119 -26.82 39.24 -29.20
CA LYS A 119 -26.23 38.35 -30.22
C LYS A 119 -24.80 37.97 -29.86
N ARG A 120 -24.00 38.93 -29.39
CA ARG A 120 -22.62 38.69 -28.96
C ARG A 120 -22.53 37.82 -27.70
N LEU A 121 -23.39 38.08 -26.70
CA LEU A 121 -23.48 37.28 -25.47
C LEU A 121 -23.83 35.81 -25.78
N LYS A 122 -24.78 35.58 -26.69
CA LYS A 122 -25.15 34.22 -27.14
C LYS A 122 -24.02 33.50 -27.87
N MET A 123 -23.30 34.22 -28.75
CA MET A 123 -22.13 33.67 -29.42
C MET A 123 -21.03 33.29 -28.42
N LYS A 124 -20.81 34.12 -27.40
CA LYS A 124 -19.87 33.81 -26.31
C LYS A 124 -20.34 32.68 -25.39
N GLU A 125 -21.65 32.58 -25.13
CA GLU A 125 -22.21 31.43 -24.40
C GLU A 125 -21.89 30.12 -25.12
N GLU A 126 -22.11 30.05 -26.43
CA GLU A 126 -21.82 28.85 -27.23
C GLU A 126 -20.33 28.52 -27.22
N GLU A 127 -19.46 29.52 -27.41
CA GLU A 127 -18.00 29.36 -27.33
C GLU A 127 -17.55 28.84 -25.96
N TRP A 128 -18.07 29.40 -24.86
CA TRP A 128 -17.73 28.98 -23.51
C TRP A 128 -18.32 27.62 -23.14
N ARG A 129 -19.49 27.25 -23.67
CA ARG A 129 -20.06 25.91 -23.51
C ARG A 129 -19.23 24.85 -24.22
N GLU A 130 -18.69 25.17 -25.40
CA GLU A 130 -17.76 24.28 -26.08
C GLU A 130 -16.44 24.14 -25.30
N ALA A 131 -15.89 25.24 -24.81
CA ALA A 131 -14.71 25.21 -23.93
C ALA A 131 -14.96 24.40 -22.64
N GLN A 132 -16.15 24.53 -22.03
CA GLN A 132 -16.55 23.76 -20.85
C GLN A 132 -16.50 22.25 -21.09
N ARG A 133 -16.84 21.77 -22.29
CA ARG A 133 -16.71 20.35 -22.63
C ARG A 133 -15.26 19.88 -22.63
N GLY A 134 -14.35 20.71 -23.15
CA GLY A 134 -12.91 20.45 -23.12
C GLY A 134 -12.37 20.40 -21.69
N PHE A 135 -12.70 21.41 -20.87
CA PHE A 135 -12.29 21.45 -19.46
C PHE A 135 -12.87 20.30 -18.64
N ASN A 136 -14.15 19.94 -18.83
CA ASN A 136 -14.76 18.81 -18.12
C ASN A 136 -14.05 17.48 -18.39
N LYS A 137 -13.50 17.29 -19.60
CA LYS A 137 -12.69 16.10 -19.90
C LYS A 137 -11.38 16.12 -19.10
N VAL A 138 -10.67 17.25 -19.12
CA VAL A 138 -9.41 17.40 -18.38
C VAL A 138 -9.64 17.25 -16.88
N TRP A 139 -10.65 17.91 -16.32
CA TRP A 139 -11.00 17.82 -14.90
C TRP A 139 -11.36 16.40 -14.49
N ARG A 140 -12.06 15.65 -15.33
CA ARG A 140 -12.32 14.22 -15.07
C ARG A 140 -11.03 13.41 -15.01
N GLU A 141 -10.15 13.56 -16.00
CA GLU A 141 -8.86 12.86 -16.06
C GLU A 141 -7.96 13.23 -14.86
N GLN A 142 -7.93 14.50 -14.46
CA GLN A 142 -7.18 14.94 -13.26
C GLN A 142 -7.78 14.35 -11.97
N ASN A 143 -9.11 14.35 -11.86
CA ASN A 143 -9.80 13.80 -10.70
C ASN A 143 -9.55 12.29 -10.58
N GLU A 144 -9.76 11.52 -11.65
CA GLU A 144 -9.46 10.08 -11.67
C GLU A 144 -8.01 9.79 -11.24
N LYS A 145 -7.05 10.58 -11.76
CA LYS A 145 -5.62 10.40 -11.46
C LYS A 145 -5.22 10.70 -10.02
N TYR A 146 -5.83 11.70 -9.39
CA TYR A 146 -5.36 12.23 -8.11
C TYR A 146 -6.30 11.99 -6.93
N TYR A 147 -7.55 11.62 -7.16
CA TYR A 147 -8.54 11.50 -6.11
C TYR A 147 -8.10 10.51 -5.01
N LEU A 148 -7.79 9.26 -5.36
CA LEU A 148 -7.34 8.28 -4.36
C LEU A 148 -6.00 8.65 -3.72
N LYS A 149 -5.11 9.30 -4.49
CA LYS A 149 -3.81 9.79 -3.98
C LYS A 149 -3.97 10.94 -3.00
N SER A 150 -5.00 11.78 -3.13
CA SER A 150 -5.28 12.87 -2.20
C SER A 150 -5.80 12.40 -0.85
N LEU A 151 -6.43 11.22 -0.78
CA LEU A 151 -6.91 10.62 0.46
C LEU A 151 -5.77 9.97 1.27
N ASP A 152 -4.68 9.59 0.59
CA ASP A 152 -3.50 8.95 1.17
C ASP A 152 -2.48 9.97 1.70
N HIS A 153 -2.63 10.34 2.97
CA HIS A 153 -1.72 11.27 3.66
C HIS A 153 -0.43 10.59 4.19
N GLN A 154 -0.39 9.26 4.26
CA GLN A 154 0.73 8.51 4.84
C GLN A 154 1.72 8.02 3.79
N GLY A 155 1.23 7.64 2.61
CA GLY A 155 1.97 6.89 1.60
C GLY A 155 3.30 7.48 1.18
N ILE A 156 3.34 8.78 0.89
CA ILE A 156 4.56 9.45 0.43
C ILE A 156 5.64 9.41 1.52
N ASN A 157 5.30 9.83 2.73
CA ASN A 157 6.25 9.89 3.84
C ASN A 157 6.68 8.49 4.28
N PHE A 158 5.72 7.56 4.35
CA PHE A 158 5.97 6.17 4.67
C PHE A 158 6.97 5.58 3.68
N LYS A 159 6.72 5.63 2.36
CA LYS A 159 7.61 5.05 1.34
C LYS A 159 9.06 5.57 1.45
N GLN A 160 9.23 6.87 1.68
CA GLN A 160 10.55 7.50 1.84
C GLN A 160 11.26 7.06 3.13
N ASN A 161 10.55 7.04 4.26
CA ASN A 161 11.12 6.64 5.54
C ASN A 161 11.42 5.14 5.57
N ASP A 162 10.50 4.35 5.05
CA ASP A 162 10.54 2.90 5.08
C ASP A 162 11.75 2.36 4.31
N THR A 163 12.04 2.93 3.14
CA THR A 163 13.26 2.58 2.38
C THR A 163 14.56 2.87 3.17
N LYS A 164 14.55 3.77 4.16
CA LYS A 164 15.70 4.02 5.05
C LYS A 164 15.76 3.00 6.18
N VAL A 165 14.61 2.71 6.80
CA VAL A 165 14.47 1.74 7.90
C VAL A 165 14.87 0.33 7.44
N LEU A 166 14.52 -0.05 6.21
CA LEU A 166 14.85 -1.37 5.65
C LEU A 166 16.34 -1.58 5.30
N ARG A 167 17.20 -0.55 5.45
CA ARG A 167 18.64 -0.69 5.15
C ARG A 167 19.35 -1.42 6.27
N SER A 168 20.28 -2.32 5.92
CA SER A 168 21.09 -3.08 6.88
C SER A 168 21.69 -2.23 7.99
N LYS A 169 22.28 -1.07 7.66
CA LYS A 169 22.84 -0.15 8.65
C LYS A 169 21.80 0.36 9.66
N SER A 170 20.58 0.66 9.22
CA SER A 170 19.52 1.13 10.13
C SER A 170 19.09 0.03 11.09
N LEU A 171 18.98 -1.20 10.60
CA LEU A 171 18.59 -2.36 11.41
C LEU A 171 19.71 -2.73 12.39
N LEU A 172 20.96 -2.76 11.95
CA LEU A 172 22.11 -3.06 12.82
C LEU A 172 22.24 -2.05 13.95
N ASN A 173 22.11 -0.76 13.65
CA ASN A 173 22.14 0.27 14.69
C ASN A 173 21.08 0.05 15.80
N GLU A 174 19.89 -0.48 15.47
CA GLU A 174 18.83 -0.77 16.45
C GLU A 174 19.29 -1.84 17.45
N ILE A 175 19.90 -2.92 16.96
CA ILE A 175 20.33 -4.03 17.81
C ILE A 175 21.67 -3.80 18.49
N GLU A 176 22.60 -3.09 17.83
CA GLU A 176 23.89 -2.71 18.39
C GLU A 176 23.71 -1.78 19.60
N SER A 177 22.78 -0.80 19.52
CA SER A 177 22.44 0.02 20.70
C SER A 177 21.98 -0.82 21.88
N ILE A 178 21.09 -1.81 21.65
CA ILE A 178 20.60 -2.71 22.71
C ILE A 178 21.73 -3.60 23.25
N TYR A 179 22.64 -4.03 22.38
CA TYR A 179 23.79 -4.87 22.74
C TYR A 179 24.80 -4.10 23.59
N ASP A 180 25.18 -2.90 23.15
CA ASP A 180 26.14 -2.03 23.83
C ASP A 180 25.62 -1.56 25.19
N GLU A 181 24.35 -1.12 25.27
CA GLU A 181 23.70 -0.74 26.53
C GLU A 181 23.75 -1.88 27.58
N ARG A 182 23.67 -3.14 27.14
CA ARG A 182 23.74 -4.30 28.05
C ARG A 182 25.14 -4.65 28.47
N GLN A 183 26.12 -4.47 27.58
CA GLN A 183 27.52 -4.65 27.93
C GLN A 183 27.97 -3.60 28.94
N GLU A 184 27.52 -2.35 28.78
CA GLU A 184 27.78 -1.27 29.75
C GLU A 184 27.17 -1.60 31.12
N GLN A 185 25.88 -1.99 31.17
CA GLN A 185 25.21 -2.40 32.42
C GLN A 185 25.92 -3.56 33.13
N ALA A 186 26.44 -4.53 32.37
CA ALA A 186 27.20 -5.65 32.92
C ALA A 186 28.51 -5.22 33.60
N SER A 187 29.14 -4.17 33.06
CA SER A 187 30.40 -3.64 33.56
C SER A 187 30.22 -2.76 34.81
N GLU A 188 29.09 -2.06 34.93
CA GLU A 188 28.79 -1.15 36.04
C GLU A 188 28.28 -1.87 37.29
N ASP A 189 27.38 -2.85 37.14
CA ASP A 189 26.73 -3.50 38.28
C ASP A 189 27.55 -4.63 38.94
N ASN A 190 28.68 -5.05 38.32
CA ASN A 190 29.46 -6.23 38.71
C ASN A 190 28.59 -7.52 38.83
N ALA A 191 27.34 -7.44 38.39
CA ALA A 191 26.39 -8.50 38.17
C ALA A 191 26.43 -8.78 36.67
N GLY A 192 26.78 -10.00 36.28
CA GLY A 192 27.04 -10.35 34.88
C GLY A 192 25.94 -9.92 33.89
N VAL A 193 26.28 -9.93 32.59
CA VAL A 193 25.45 -9.41 31.49
C VAL A 193 23.95 -9.73 31.65
N PRO A 194 23.05 -8.72 31.59
CA PRO A 194 21.61 -8.92 31.66
C PRO A 194 21.16 -10.05 30.73
N THR A 195 20.48 -11.06 31.28
CA THR A 195 20.29 -12.38 30.63
C THR A 195 19.15 -12.44 29.60
N GLY A 196 18.51 -11.31 29.32
CA GLY A 196 17.36 -11.22 28.40
C GLY A 196 17.76 -11.39 26.92
N PRO A 197 16.82 -11.76 26.03
CA PRO A 197 17.07 -11.79 24.59
C PRO A 197 17.23 -10.38 24.02
N HIS A 198 18.14 -10.20 23.04
CA HIS A 198 18.34 -8.95 22.31
C HIS A 198 17.18 -8.70 21.32
N LEU A 199 16.61 -9.77 20.77
CA LEU A 199 15.43 -9.74 19.90
C LEU A 199 14.45 -10.83 20.33
N SER A 200 13.18 -10.46 20.50
CA SER A 200 12.08 -11.39 20.73
C SER A 200 11.14 -11.39 19.54
N LEU A 201 10.88 -12.57 18.98
CA LEU A 201 10.00 -12.74 17.83
C LEU A 201 8.77 -13.55 18.21
N ALA A 202 7.60 -12.98 17.97
CA ALA A 202 6.32 -13.67 18.01
C ALA A 202 5.69 -13.58 16.62
N TYR A 203 5.26 -14.72 16.09
CA TYR A 203 4.55 -14.80 14.81
C TYR A 203 3.11 -15.20 15.08
N GLU A 204 2.18 -14.53 14.40
CA GLU A 204 0.75 -14.58 14.73
C GLU A 204 -0.01 -15.64 13.92
N ASP A 205 0.36 -15.82 12.64
CA ASP A 205 -0.41 -16.61 11.69
C ASP A 205 0.50 -17.52 10.84
N LYS A 206 0.09 -18.78 10.71
CA LYS A 206 0.78 -19.81 9.94
C LYS A 206 0.64 -19.59 8.45
N GLN A 207 -0.53 -19.14 7.97
CA GLN A 207 -0.78 -18.90 6.56
C GLN A 207 0.17 -17.81 6.04
N ILE A 208 0.35 -16.74 6.83
CA ILE A 208 1.25 -15.63 6.52
C ILE A 208 2.71 -16.07 6.39
N LEU A 209 3.15 -17.08 7.14
CA LEU A 209 4.50 -17.64 7.00
C LEU A 209 4.66 -18.37 5.67
N GLU A 210 3.64 -19.13 5.24
CA GLU A 210 3.64 -19.84 3.96
C GLU A 210 3.61 -18.84 2.79
N ASP A 211 2.78 -17.80 2.86
CA ASP A 211 2.70 -16.75 1.85
C ASP A 211 4.01 -15.95 1.75
N ALA A 212 4.63 -15.61 2.88
CA ALA A 212 5.95 -14.96 2.92
C ALA A 212 7.02 -15.85 2.26
N ALA A 213 7.06 -17.14 2.61
CA ALA A 213 7.99 -18.10 2.01
C ALA A 213 7.77 -18.24 0.51
N SER A 214 6.51 -18.33 0.07
CA SER A 214 6.13 -18.40 -1.34
C SER A 214 6.64 -17.19 -2.13
N LEU A 215 6.43 -15.97 -1.62
CA LEU A 215 6.90 -14.74 -2.27
C LEU A 215 8.44 -14.65 -2.34
N ILE A 216 9.13 -15.01 -1.27
CA ILE A 216 10.60 -15.02 -1.22
C ILE A 216 11.14 -16.02 -2.24
N ILE A 217 10.62 -17.25 -2.26
CA ILE A 217 11.09 -18.30 -3.17
C ILE A 217 10.74 -17.99 -4.62
N HIS A 218 9.56 -17.40 -4.89
CA HIS A 218 9.19 -16.90 -6.22
C HIS A 218 10.24 -15.94 -6.77
N HIS A 219 10.76 -15.03 -5.94
CA HIS A 219 11.81 -14.10 -6.33
C HIS A 219 13.18 -14.78 -6.47
N VAL A 220 13.58 -15.65 -5.53
CA VAL A 220 14.85 -16.40 -5.57
C VAL A 220 14.99 -17.20 -6.86
N LYS A 221 13.93 -17.89 -7.29
CA LYS A 221 13.95 -18.71 -8.52
C LYS A 221 14.36 -17.91 -9.76
N ARG A 222 13.87 -16.66 -9.86
CA ARG A 222 14.09 -15.76 -11.00
C ARG A 222 15.41 -14.99 -10.95
N GLN A 223 16.15 -15.06 -9.83
CA GLN A 223 17.47 -14.45 -9.74
C GLN A 223 18.51 -15.31 -10.46
N THR A 224 19.14 -14.76 -11.50
CA THR A 224 20.20 -15.42 -12.27
C THR A 224 21.56 -15.40 -11.57
N GLY A 225 21.75 -14.47 -10.63
CA GLY A 225 23.01 -14.33 -9.87
C GLY A 225 23.17 -15.30 -8.69
N ILE A 226 22.18 -16.16 -8.41
CA ILE A 226 22.21 -17.14 -7.31
C ILE A 226 22.41 -18.54 -7.90
N GLN A 227 23.42 -19.27 -7.41
CA GLN A 227 23.75 -20.62 -7.88
C GLN A 227 22.65 -21.63 -7.50
N LYS A 228 22.50 -22.73 -8.26
CA LYS A 228 21.47 -23.76 -8.02
C LYS A 228 21.56 -24.36 -6.60
N GLU A 229 22.77 -24.62 -6.12
CA GLU A 229 23.00 -25.11 -4.76
C GLU A 229 22.53 -24.11 -3.69
N ASP A 230 22.81 -22.83 -3.89
CA ASP A 230 22.39 -21.77 -2.96
C ASP A 230 20.88 -21.56 -2.99
N LYS A 231 20.24 -21.63 -4.16
CA LYS A 231 18.76 -21.62 -4.26
C LYS A 231 18.15 -22.76 -3.45
N TYR A 232 18.73 -23.95 -3.53
CA TYR A 232 18.27 -25.11 -2.76
C TYR A 232 18.47 -24.92 -1.26
N LYS A 233 19.62 -24.41 -0.81
CA LYS A 233 19.85 -24.07 0.60
C LYS A 233 18.85 -23.02 1.11
N ILE A 234 18.60 -21.98 0.33
CA ILE A 234 17.61 -20.93 0.65
C ILE A 234 16.21 -21.54 0.79
N LYS A 235 15.82 -22.44 -0.12
CA LYS A 235 14.55 -23.16 -0.07
C LYS A 235 14.40 -23.97 1.22
N GLN A 236 15.45 -24.67 1.64
CA GLN A 236 15.45 -25.39 2.92
C GLN A 236 15.40 -24.44 4.13
N ILE A 237 16.07 -23.29 4.09
CA ILE A 237 15.96 -22.29 5.15
C ILE A 237 14.49 -21.84 5.28
N MET A 238 13.88 -21.44 4.17
CA MET A 238 12.52 -20.86 4.18
C MET A 238 11.42 -21.86 4.51
N TYR A 239 11.46 -23.08 3.95
CA TYR A 239 10.38 -24.05 4.17
C TYR A 239 10.62 -24.99 5.35
N HIS A 240 11.86 -25.15 5.81
CA HIS A 240 12.16 -26.06 6.92
C HIS A 240 12.75 -25.36 8.13
N PHE A 241 13.85 -24.62 7.99
CA PHE A 241 14.56 -24.03 9.15
C PHE A 241 13.71 -23.00 9.88
N ILE A 242 13.13 -22.05 9.14
CA ILE A 242 12.32 -20.97 9.73
C ILE A 242 11.03 -21.50 10.33
N PRO A 243 10.27 -22.40 9.67
CA PRO A 243 9.11 -23.01 10.30
C PRO A 243 9.47 -23.79 11.57
N ASP A 244 10.58 -24.52 11.58
CA ASP A 244 11.07 -25.19 12.79
C ASP A 244 11.38 -24.20 13.91
N LEU A 245 12.12 -23.13 13.60
CA LEU A 245 12.49 -22.08 14.55
C LEU A 245 11.25 -21.41 15.18
N LEU A 246 10.14 -21.36 14.45
CA LEU A 246 8.88 -20.69 14.80
C LEU A 246 7.76 -21.66 15.22
N PHE A 247 8.05 -22.94 15.41
CA PHE A 247 7.04 -23.96 15.78
C PHE A 247 5.91 -24.12 14.72
N ALA A 248 6.18 -23.77 13.46
CA ALA A 248 5.28 -23.81 12.30
C ALA A 248 5.55 -25.02 11.39
N GLN A 249 4.60 -25.34 10.49
CA GLN A 249 4.64 -26.57 9.67
C GLN A 249 5.70 -26.43 8.58
N ARG A 250 6.50 -27.49 8.36
CA ARG A 250 7.44 -27.49 7.25
C ARG A 250 6.65 -27.46 5.95
N GLY A 251 7.02 -26.56 5.05
CA GLY A 251 6.49 -26.55 3.69
C GLY A 251 7.08 -27.69 2.86
N GLU A 252 6.47 -27.95 1.71
CA GLU A 252 6.94 -28.96 0.79
C GLU A 252 8.18 -28.48 0.03
N LEU A 253 9.27 -29.25 0.08
CA LEU A 253 10.36 -29.11 -0.86
C LEU A 253 9.92 -29.80 -2.16
N SER A 254 9.33 -29.05 -3.08
CA SER A 254 9.06 -29.62 -4.41
C SER A 254 10.39 -29.94 -5.12
N ASP A 255 10.64 -31.20 -5.48
CA ASP A 255 11.84 -31.63 -6.22
C ASP A 255 11.78 -31.32 -7.73
N VAL A 256 10.79 -30.53 -8.17
CA VAL A 256 10.43 -30.34 -9.60
C VAL A 256 11.45 -29.49 -10.40
N GLU A 257 12.50 -28.95 -9.75
CA GLU A 257 13.56 -28.20 -10.47
C GLU A 257 14.62 -29.11 -11.13
N GLU A 258 14.52 -30.43 -10.99
CA GLU A 258 15.35 -31.37 -11.76
C GLU A 258 14.69 -31.77 -13.09
N GLU A 259 13.35 -31.73 -13.24
CA GLU A 259 12.67 -32.26 -14.43
C GLU A 259 12.57 -31.26 -15.60
N GLU A 260 12.53 -29.95 -15.36
CA GLU A 260 12.35 -28.95 -16.45
C GLU A 260 13.65 -28.59 -17.21
N GLU A 261 14.84 -28.85 -16.64
CA GLU A 261 16.12 -28.55 -17.30
C GLU A 261 16.69 -29.72 -18.12
N GLU A 262 16.26 -30.97 -17.86
CA GLU A 262 16.78 -32.16 -18.56
C GLU A 262 16.11 -32.44 -19.92
N GLU A 263 14.98 -31.81 -20.26
CA GLU A 263 14.33 -31.99 -21.58
C GLU A 263 14.96 -31.18 -22.73
N MET A 264 16.05 -30.45 -22.48
CA MET A 264 16.64 -29.55 -23.48
C MET A 264 17.96 -30.04 -24.12
N ASP A 265 18.30 -31.32 -23.96
CA ASP A 265 19.36 -32.00 -24.73
C ASP A 265 18.86 -33.35 -25.26
N VAL A 266 18.01 -33.31 -26.29
CA VAL A 266 17.69 -34.51 -27.09
C VAL A 266 18.37 -34.37 -28.44
N ASP A 267 19.58 -34.94 -28.53
CA ASP A 267 20.28 -35.17 -29.79
C ASP A 267 19.42 -36.06 -30.71
N GLU A 268 19.02 -35.49 -31.84
CA GLU A 268 18.19 -36.13 -32.86
C GLU A 268 19.03 -37.09 -33.71
N ALA A 269 19.43 -38.25 -33.14
CA ALA A 269 19.98 -39.36 -33.94
C ALA A 269 19.96 -40.70 -33.19
N THR A 270 18.82 -41.40 -33.24
CA THR A 270 18.67 -42.83 -33.57
C THR A 270 17.46 -43.43 -32.85
N GLY A 271 16.39 -43.65 -33.62
CA GLY A 271 15.22 -44.39 -33.17
C GLY A 271 15.56 -45.86 -32.94
N ALA A 272 15.61 -46.28 -31.67
CA ALA A 272 15.45 -47.68 -31.29
C ALA A 272 14.91 -47.79 -29.85
N ALA A 273 13.66 -48.26 -29.73
CA ALA A 273 13.08 -48.65 -28.47
C ALA A 273 13.80 -49.88 -27.89
N LYS A 274 14.44 -49.74 -26.73
CA LYS A 274 14.87 -50.87 -25.88
C LYS A 274 14.05 -50.91 -24.60
N LYS A 275 13.20 -51.92 -24.48
CA LYS A 275 12.71 -52.40 -23.18
C LYS A 275 13.89 -53.01 -22.41
N HIS A 276 14.13 -52.56 -21.18
CA HIS A 276 14.79 -53.39 -20.17
C HIS A 276 14.01 -53.34 -18.85
N ASN A 277 13.86 -54.53 -18.28
CA ASN A 277 13.23 -54.90 -17.03
C ASN A 277 13.64 -54.05 -15.83
N GLY A 278 12.68 -53.90 -14.90
CA GLY A 278 12.85 -53.14 -13.68
C GLY A 278 13.77 -53.76 -12.64
N VAL A 279 14.27 -52.87 -11.79
CA VAL A 279 14.56 -53.07 -10.37
C VAL A 279 14.20 -51.75 -9.70
N GLY A 280 13.42 -51.81 -8.62
CA GLY A 280 13.06 -50.64 -7.83
C GLY A 280 14.29 -49.94 -7.28
N GLY A 281 14.45 -48.68 -7.67
CA GLY A 281 15.28 -47.70 -6.98
C GLY A 281 14.40 -46.48 -6.80
N SER A 282 13.99 -46.20 -5.57
CA SER A 282 13.48 -44.87 -5.22
C SER A 282 14.56 -43.84 -5.58
N PRO A 283 14.22 -42.64 -6.07
CA PRO A 283 15.21 -41.59 -6.30
C PRO A 283 15.90 -41.26 -4.96
N PRO A 284 17.17 -40.81 -5.00
CA PRO A 284 17.91 -40.51 -3.78
C PRO A 284 17.20 -39.35 -3.07
N LYS A 285 16.65 -39.62 -1.88
CA LYS A 285 16.14 -38.56 -1.00
C LYS A 285 17.23 -37.51 -0.85
N THR A 286 17.04 -36.33 -1.44
CA THR A 286 17.96 -35.20 -1.27
C THR A 286 18.19 -34.98 0.22
N LYS A 287 19.47 -34.99 0.63
CA LYS A 287 19.87 -34.92 2.03
C LYS A 287 19.46 -33.56 2.59
N LEU A 288 18.44 -33.54 3.46
CA LEU A 288 18.04 -32.35 4.21
C LEU A 288 19.27 -31.79 4.96
N MET A 289 19.46 -30.46 4.95
CA MET A 289 20.53 -29.84 5.76
C MET A 289 20.35 -30.15 7.26
N PHE A 290 19.16 -30.52 7.71
CA PHE A 290 18.89 -30.83 9.12
C PHE A 290 17.72 -31.82 9.33
N ASN A 291 17.85 -32.62 10.39
CA ASN A 291 16.84 -33.59 10.82
C ASN A 291 15.76 -32.95 11.72
N ASN A 292 14.75 -33.74 12.12
CA ASN A 292 13.60 -33.34 12.95
C ASN A 292 14.04 -32.57 14.22
N THR A 293 13.79 -31.26 14.32
CA THR A 293 14.30 -30.42 15.42
C THR A 293 13.46 -30.57 16.70
N THR A 294 13.99 -30.16 17.86
CA THR A 294 13.25 -30.21 19.13
C THR A 294 12.04 -29.28 19.08
N ALA A 295 12.18 -28.13 18.41
CA ALA A 295 11.11 -27.18 18.19
C ALA A 295 9.93 -27.78 17.41
N GLN A 296 10.18 -28.66 16.43
CA GLN A 296 9.10 -29.38 15.74
C GLN A 296 8.32 -30.34 16.62
N LYS A 297 9.00 -31.00 17.57
CA LYS A 297 8.35 -31.92 18.51
C LYS A 297 7.45 -31.18 19.50
N LEU A 298 7.75 -29.91 19.77
CA LEU A 298 7.02 -29.04 20.69
C LEU A 298 5.94 -28.19 20.00
N ARG A 299 5.67 -28.47 18.72
CA ARG A 299 4.61 -27.83 17.94
C ARG A 299 3.26 -27.94 18.64
N GLY A 300 2.56 -26.80 18.77
CA GLY A 300 1.22 -26.75 19.35
C GLY A 300 1.18 -26.79 20.88
N MET A 301 2.35 -26.80 21.54
CA MET A 301 2.44 -26.58 22.98
C MET A 301 2.49 -25.08 23.28
N ASP A 302 1.80 -24.66 24.34
CA ASP A 302 1.91 -23.31 24.89
C ASP A 302 3.15 -23.23 25.81
N GLU A 303 3.61 -22.00 26.08
CA GLU A 303 4.75 -21.72 26.96
C GLU A 303 6.07 -22.39 26.53
N VAL A 304 6.37 -22.41 25.24
CA VAL A 304 7.65 -22.86 24.70
C VAL A 304 8.43 -21.69 24.11
N TYR A 305 9.76 -21.78 24.13
CA TYR A 305 10.63 -20.81 23.45
C TYR A 305 11.75 -21.52 22.72
N ASN A 306 12.27 -20.90 21.67
CA ASN A 306 13.49 -21.31 20.99
C ASN A 306 14.55 -20.23 21.19
N LEU A 307 15.82 -20.64 21.29
CA LEU A 307 16.95 -19.76 21.50
C LEU A 307 17.95 -19.93 20.37
N PHE A 308 18.23 -18.83 19.67
CA PHE A 308 19.19 -18.79 18.57
C PHE A 308 20.17 -17.64 18.77
N TYR A 309 21.47 -17.94 18.81
CA TYR A 309 22.52 -16.93 18.82
C TYR A 309 22.92 -16.67 17.38
N VAL A 310 22.93 -15.39 16.97
CA VAL A 310 23.02 -14.99 15.58
C VAL A 310 24.04 -13.89 15.38
N ASN A 311 24.65 -13.85 14.20
CA ASN A 311 25.46 -12.73 13.76
C ASN A 311 24.60 -11.64 13.09
N SER A 312 25.25 -10.56 12.67
CA SER A 312 24.62 -9.42 11.98
C SER A 312 23.78 -9.84 10.77
N ASN A 313 24.27 -10.77 9.96
CA ASN A 313 23.59 -11.26 8.75
C ASN A 313 22.27 -11.96 9.06
N TRP A 314 22.30 -12.90 10.02
CA TRP A 314 21.09 -13.59 10.48
C TRP A 314 20.11 -12.64 11.18
N TYR A 315 20.60 -11.68 11.97
CA TYR A 315 19.75 -10.66 12.59
C TYR A 315 18.99 -9.84 11.54
N ILE A 316 19.70 -9.31 10.53
CA ILE A 316 19.07 -8.51 9.46
C ILE A 316 17.98 -9.33 8.76
N PHE A 317 18.28 -10.59 8.40
CA PHE A 317 17.30 -11.47 7.77
C PHE A 317 16.07 -11.67 8.66
N MET A 318 16.27 -12.02 9.93
CA MET A 318 15.19 -12.28 10.87
C MET A 318 14.29 -11.06 11.07
N ARG A 319 14.88 -9.86 11.10
CA ARG A 319 14.15 -8.60 11.24
C ARG A 319 13.38 -8.25 9.97
N LEU A 320 13.99 -8.39 8.79
CA LEU A 320 13.30 -8.17 7.52
C LEU A 320 12.16 -9.18 7.30
N HIS A 321 12.39 -10.45 7.61
CA HIS A 321 11.37 -11.50 7.54
C HIS A 321 10.19 -11.19 8.46
N GLN A 322 10.46 -10.76 9.70
CA GLN A 322 9.41 -10.33 10.62
C GLN A 322 8.60 -9.15 10.06
N ILE A 323 9.26 -8.14 9.49
CA ILE A 323 8.59 -6.99 8.87
C ILE A 323 7.69 -7.46 7.72
N LEU A 324 8.16 -8.40 6.89
CA LEU A 324 7.35 -8.97 5.79
C LEU A 324 6.08 -9.64 6.33
N CYS A 325 6.21 -10.54 7.30
CA CYS A 325 5.06 -11.21 7.90
C CYS A 325 4.09 -10.23 8.56
N LEU A 326 4.58 -9.22 9.28
CA LEU A 326 3.72 -8.20 9.91
C LEU A 326 2.93 -7.40 8.87
N ARG A 327 3.53 -7.09 7.71
CA ARG A 327 2.84 -6.36 6.64
C ARG A 327 1.80 -7.22 5.94
N LEU A 328 2.17 -8.46 5.60
CA LEU A 328 1.25 -9.43 5.01
C LEU A 328 0.04 -9.65 5.92
N LEU A 329 0.27 -9.81 7.23
CA LEU A 329 -0.79 -9.94 8.22
C LEU A 329 -1.70 -8.71 8.27
N ARG A 330 -1.12 -7.49 8.31
CA ARG A 330 -1.91 -6.26 8.31
C ARG A 330 -2.78 -6.10 7.06
N ILE A 331 -2.27 -6.49 5.89
CA ILE A 331 -3.05 -6.46 4.64
C ILE A 331 -4.12 -7.55 4.64
N CYS A 332 -3.81 -8.76 5.13
CA CYS A 332 -4.77 -9.84 5.27
C CYS A 332 -5.95 -9.41 6.18
N THR A 333 -5.66 -8.92 7.39
CA THR A 333 -6.68 -8.42 8.32
C THR A 333 -7.47 -7.25 7.74
N GLN A 334 -6.83 -6.40 6.92
CA GLN A 334 -7.53 -5.31 6.24
C GLN A 334 -8.50 -5.85 5.16
N ALA A 335 -8.11 -6.88 4.41
CA ALA A 335 -8.98 -7.55 3.45
C ALA A 335 -10.18 -8.20 4.17
N GLU A 336 -9.94 -8.94 5.26
CA GLU A 336 -10.99 -9.53 6.10
C GLU A 336 -11.98 -8.48 6.60
N ARG A 337 -11.49 -7.34 7.08
CA ARG A 337 -12.35 -6.24 7.55
C ARG A 337 -13.23 -5.68 6.42
N GLN A 338 -12.70 -5.57 5.21
CA GLN A 338 -13.48 -5.12 4.05
C GLN A 338 -14.54 -6.14 3.63
N ILE A 339 -14.24 -7.44 3.71
CA ILE A 339 -15.22 -8.52 3.46
C ILE A 339 -16.36 -8.43 4.49
N GLU A 340 -16.04 -8.25 5.77
CA GLU A 340 -17.04 -8.09 6.84
C GLU A 340 -17.90 -6.83 6.64
N GLU A 341 -17.27 -5.71 6.26
CA GLU A 341 -17.96 -4.46 5.95
C GLU A 341 -18.93 -4.62 4.77
N GLU A 342 -18.49 -5.22 3.65
CA GLU A 342 -19.34 -5.47 2.48
C GLU A 342 -20.49 -6.45 2.80
N THR A 343 -20.20 -7.51 3.55
CA THR A 343 -21.22 -8.48 3.97
C THR A 343 -22.29 -7.82 4.82
N ARG A 344 -21.88 -6.99 5.80
CA ARG A 344 -22.78 -6.23 6.67
C ARG A 344 -23.63 -5.23 5.87
N GLU A 345 -23.04 -4.54 4.90
CA GLU A 345 -23.79 -3.63 4.01
C GLU A 345 -24.83 -4.40 3.19
N ARG A 346 -24.47 -5.54 2.59
CA ARG A 346 -25.41 -6.40 1.85
C ARG A 346 -26.55 -6.92 2.73
N GLU A 347 -26.25 -7.27 3.99
CA GLU A 347 -27.26 -7.69 4.97
C GLU A 347 -28.21 -6.55 5.34
N TRP A 348 -27.66 -5.36 5.63
CA TRP A 348 -28.45 -4.17 5.92
C TRP A 348 -29.33 -3.76 4.74
N GLU A 349 -28.80 -3.76 3.51
CA GLU A 349 -29.57 -3.49 2.30
C GLU A 349 -30.72 -4.49 2.13
N ARG A 350 -30.46 -5.78 2.39
CA ARG A 350 -31.49 -6.82 2.34
C ARG A 350 -32.59 -6.57 3.37
N GLU A 351 -32.22 -6.17 4.58
CA GLU A 351 -33.17 -5.91 5.68
C GLU A 351 -34.02 -4.65 5.44
N VAL A 352 -33.39 -3.56 4.96
CA VAL A 352 -34.05 -2.25 4.80
C VAL A 352 -34.81 -2.13 3.49
N LEU A 353 -34.25 -2.61 2.38
CA LEU A 353 -34.81 -2.40 1.04
C LEU A 353 -35.64 -3.60 0.56
N GLY A 354 -35.53 -4.78 1.18
CA GLY A 354 -36.28 -5.98 0.80
C GLY A 354 -36.00 -6.49 -0.62
N ILE A 355 -34.97 -5.95 -1.29
CA ILE A 355 -34.60 -6.23 -2.67
C ILE A 355 -33.12 -6.67 -2.67
N LYS A 356 -32.83 -7.84 -3.25
CA LYS A 356 -31.46 -8.17 -3.66
C LYS A 356 -31.12 -7.33 -4.88
N ARG A 357 -30.34 -6.26 -4.72
CA ARG A 357 -29.70 -5.59 -5.86
C ARG A 357 -28.44 -6.35 -6.25
N ASP A 358 -28.26 -6.61 -7.53
CA ASP A 358 -26.98 -7.09 -8.05
C ASP A 358 -25.95 -5.95 -8.01
N LYS A 359 -24.65 -6.28 -7.94
CA LYS A 359 -23.55 -5.27 -7.97
C LYS A 359 -23.67 -4.31 -9.15
N SER A 360 -24.27 -4.74 -10.26
CA SER A 360 -24.56 -3.94 -11.47
C SER A 360 -25.62 -2.84 -11.28
N ASP A 361 -26.42 -2.89 -10.21
CA ASP A 361 -27.49 -1.94 -9.92
C ASP A 361 -27.06 -0.77 -9.01
N SER A 362 -25.78 -0.71 -8.62
CA SER A 362 -25.27 0.43 -7.85
C SER A 362 -25.44 1.73 -8.65
N PRO A 363 -26.07 2.78 -8.08
CA PRO A 363 -26.22 4.08 -8.74
C PRO A 363 -24.87 4.65 -9.20
N ALA A 364 -23.78 4.37 -8.48
CA ALA A 364 -22.44 4.82 -8.84
C ALA A 364 -21.91 4.14 -10.11
N ILE A 365 -22.23 2.86 -10.32
CA ILE A 365 -21.87 2.09 -11.52
C ILE A 365 -22.78 2.50 -12.70
N GLN A 366 -24.09 2.65 -12.46
CA GLN A 366 -25.04 3.12 -13.48
C GLN A 366 -24.75 4.54 -13.97
N LEU A 367 -24.24 5.41 -13.08
CA LEU A 367 -23.84 6.78 -13.42
C LEU A 367 -22.42 6.87 -14.00
N ARG A 368 -21.71 5.74 -14.18
CA ARG A 368 -20.29 5.67 -14.60
C ARG A 368 -19.39 6.57 -13.75
N LEU A 369 -19.70 6.70 -12.46
CA LEU A 369 -18.89 7.44 -11.50
C LEU A 369 -17.73 6.60 -10.94
N LYS A 370 -17.80 5.27 -11.11
CA LYS A 370 -16.79 4.30 -10.71
C LYS A 370 -16.79 3.16 -11.72
N GLU A 371 -15.65 2.90 -12.37
CA GLU A 371 -15.48 1.60 -13.06
C GLU A 371 -15.43 0.53 -11.96
N PRO A 372 -16.33 -0.47 -11.98
CA PRO A 372 -16.28 -1.53 -11.00
C PRO A 372 -14.95 -2.26 -11.13
N MET A 373 -14.25 -2.45 -10.01
CA MET A 373 -13.11 -3.37 -10.02
C MET A 373 -13.65 -4.76 -10.33
N ASP A 374 -13.00 -5.46 -11.26
CA ASP A 374 -13.33 -6.84 -11.63
C ASP A 374 -12.95 -7.86 -10.54
N ILE A 375 -12.38 -7.41 -9.42
CA ILE A 375 -11.94 -8.25 -8.30
C ILE A 375 -12.99 -8.19 -7.19
N ASP A 376 -13.51 -9.35 -6.79
CA ASP A 376 -14.39 -9.46 -5.64
C ASP A 376 -13.63 -9.21 -4.34
N VAL A 377 -14.31 -8.65 -3.32
CA VAL A 377 -13.67 -8.30 -2.03
C VAL A 377 -13.08 -9.53 -1.33
N GLU A 378 -13.66 -10.70 -1.58
CA GLU A 378 -13.16 -12.00 -1.10
C GLU A 378 -11.79 -12.36 -1.69
N ASP A 379 -11.49 -11.87 -2.90
CA ASP A 379 -10.25 -12.17 -3.64
C ASP A 379 -9.18 -11.08 -3.48
N TYR A 380 -9.40 -10.06 -2.65
CA TYR A 380 -8.46 -8.95 -2.46
C TYR A 380 -7.08 -9.41 -1.97
N TYR A 381 -7.03 -10.35 -1.01
CA TYR A 381 -5.76 -10.85 -0.49
C TYR A 381 -5.01 -11.75 -1.49
N PRO A 382 -5.64 -12.76 -2.13
CA PRO A 382 -5.02 -13.51 -3.23
C PRO A 382 -4.52 -12.61 -4.38
N ALA A 383 -5.36 -11.66 -4.84
CA ALA A 383 -4.99 -10.72 -5.90
C ALA A 383 -3.81 -9.84 -5.51
N PHE A 384 -3.75 -9.39 -4.25
CA PHE A 384 -2.60 -8.67 -3.72
C PHE A 384 -1.30 -9.49 -3.82
N LEU A 385 -1.32 -10.78 -3.49
CA LEU A 385 -0.14 -11.64 -3.60
C LEU A 385 0.32 -11.79 -5.05
N ASP A 386 -0.62 -11.92 -6.01
CA ASP A 386 -0.31 -11.95 -7.44
C ASP A 386 0.29 -10.64 -7.95
N MET A 387 -0.25 -9.51 -7.48
CA MET A 387 0.30 -8.20 -7.78
C MET A 387 1.75 -8.07 -7.27
N VAL A 388 2.05 -8.56 -6.06
CA VAL A 388 3.43 -8.58 -5.55
C VAL A 388 4.32 -9.45 -6.42
N ARG A 389 3.86 -10.64 -6.84
CA ARG A 389 4.62 -11.51 -7.78
C ARG A 389 4.92 -10.79 -9.09
N ASN A 390 3.93 -10.14 -9.69
CA ASN A 390 4.10 -9.38 -10.94
C ASN A 390 5.05 -8.19 -10.79
N LEU A 391 5.01 -7.51 -9.65
CA LEU A 391 5.95 -6.42 -9.33
C LEU A 391 7.40 -6.94 -9.19
N LEU A 392 7.58 -8.10 -8.55
CA LEU A 392 8.89 -8.75 -8.42
C LEU A 392 9.47 -9.22 -9.75
N ASP A 393 8.60 -9.62 -10.69
CA ASP A 393 8.96 -10.07 -12.03
C ASP A 393 9.25 -8.89 -12.98
N GLY A 394 8.92 -7.66 -12.58
CA GLY A 394 9.04 -6.47 -13.42
C GLY A 394 7.94 -6.35 -14.49
N ASN A 395 6.89 -7.18 -14.40
CA ASN A 395 5.73 -7.16 -15.30
C ASN A 395 4.74 -6.03 -14.97
N MET A 396 4.93 -5.37 -13.83
CA MET A 396 4.11 -4.24 -13.39
C MET A 396 5.02 -3.16 -12.79
N ASP A 397 4.75 -1.90 -13.12
CA ASP A 397 5.53 -0.78 -12.58
C ASP A 397 5.07 -0.38 -11.17
N SER A 398 5.97 0.29 -10.43
CA SER A 398 5.68 0.70 -9.05
C SER A 398 4.52 1.68 -8.95
N SER A 399 4.26 2.55 -9.94
CA SER A 399 3.15 3.49 -9.87
C SER A 399 1.82 2.77 -10.08
N GLN A 400 1.75 1.90 -11.09
CA GLN A 400 0.56 1.09 -11.36
C GLN A 400 0.22 0.19 -10.17
N TYR A 401 1.22 -0.48 -9.60
CA TYR A 401 1.03 -1.31 -8.40
C TYR A 401 0.41 -0.51 -7.25
N GLU A 402 0.96 0.66 -6.93
CA GLU A 402 0.44 1.47 -5.83
C GLU A 402 -0.96 2.00 -6.10
N ASP A 403 -1.27 2.35 -7.35
CA ASP A 403 -2.59 2.87 -7.73
C ASP A 403 -3.65 1.76 -7.62
N SER A 404 -3.36 0.55 -8.11
CA SER A 404 -4.23 -0.61 -7.93
C SER A 404 -4.39 -1.00 -6.45
N LEU A 405 -3.35 -0.89 -5.61
CA LEU A 405 -3.50 -1.10 -4.17
C LEU A 405 -4.36 -0.04 -3.49
N ARG A 406 -4.29 1.22 -3.92
CA ARG A 406 -5.17 2.29 -3.40
C ARG A 406 -6.61 2.07 -3.81
N GLU A 407 -6.87 1.47 -4.97
CA GLU A 407 -8.22 1.08 -5.37
C GLU A 407 -8.79 -0.03 -4.48
N MET A 408 -7.98 -1.06 -4.15
CA MET A 408 -8.41 -2.17 -3.28
C MET A 408 -8.49 -1.79 -1.79
N PHE A 409 -7.41 -1.28 -1.22
CA PHE A 409 -7.24 -1.07 0.22
C PHE A 409 -7.33 0.39 0.66
N THR A 410 -7.59 1.32 -0.27
CA THR A 410 -7.77 2.75 0.01
C THR A 410 -6.57 3.36 0.76
N ILE A 411 -6.81 4.08 1.85
CA ILE A 411 -5.81 4.73 2.69
C ILE A 411 -4.93 3.74 3.49
N HIS A 412 -5.27 2.44 3.51
CA HIS A 412 -4.51 1.42 4.23
C HIS A 412 -3.44 0.75 3.35
N ALA A 413 -3.46 1.03 2.04
CA ALA A 413 -2.56 0.43 1.05
C ALA A 413 -1.07 0.73 1.30
N TYR A 414 -0.74 1.84 1.97
CA TYR A 414 0.64 2.34 2.04
C TYR A 414 1.66 1.37 2.63
N ILE A 415 1.22 0.48 3.51
CA ILE A 415 2.06 -0.53 4.17
C ILE A 415 2.69 -1.49 3.14
N ALA A 416 2.02 -1.67 1.99
CA ALA A 416 2.44 -2.56 0.93
C ALA A 416 3.28 -1.91 -0.18
N PHE A 417 3.45 -0.58 -0.20
CA PHE A 417 4.11 0.11 -1.33
C PHE A 417 5.60 -0.23 -1.56
N THR A 418 6.25 -0.84 -0.58
CA THR A 418 7.69 -1.18 -0.62
C THR A 418 7.94 -2.69 -0.45
N MET A 419 6.92 -3.53 -0.73
CA MET A 419 7.03 -4.99 -0.64
C MET A 419 8.13 -5.54 -1.55
N ASP A 420 8.28 -4.97 -2.75
CA ASP A 420 9.37 -5.29 -3.70
C ASP A 420 10.75 -5.12 -3.07
N LYS A 421 11.03 -3.94 -2.51
CA LYS A 421 12.33 -3.62 -1.90
C LYS A 421 12.61 -4.47 -0.67
N LEU A 422 11.56 -4.76 0.11
CA LEU A 422 11.64 -5.62 1.28
C LEU A 422 12.06 -7.05 0.87
N ILE A 423 11.35 -7.65 -0.09
CA ILE A 423 11.62 -9.01 -0.56
C ILE A 423 12.98 -9.09 -1.25
N GLN A 424 13.35 -8.10 -2.07
CA GLN A 424 14.69 -8.01 -2.68
C GLN A 424 15.79 -7.95 -1.61
N SER A 425 15.57 -7.21 -0.53
CA SER A 425 16.54 -7.11 0.59
C SER A 425 16.64 -8.43 1.36
N ILE A 426 15.52 -9.13 1.57
CA ILE A 426 15.48 -10.47 2.19
C ILE A 426 16.26 -11.47 1.34
N VAL A 427 16.00 -11.51 0.03
CA VAL A 427 16.67 -12.45 -0.89
C VAL A 427 18.18 -12.19 -0.97
N ARG A 428 18.59 -10.92 -1.01
CA ARG A 428 20.02 -10.56 -0.95
C ARG A 428 20.65 -11.04 0.36
N GLN A 429 19.97 -10.85 1.49
CA GLN A 429 20.49 -11.29 2.78
C GLN A 429 20.55 -12.82 2.89
N LEU A 430 19.56 -13.53 2.33
CA LEU A 430 19.57 -14.99 2.23
C LEU A 430 20.75 -15.50 1.40
N GLN A 431 21.07 -14.84 0.28
CA GLN A 431 22.25 -15.16 -0.52
C GLN A 431 23.54 -15.01 0.30
N HIS A 432 23.67 -13.96 1.10
CA HIS A 432 24.82 -13.81 2.00
C HIS A 432 24.87 -14.93 3.05
N ILE A 433 23.74 -15.28 3.67
CA ILE A 433 23.67 -16.33 4.70
C ILE A 433 24.13 -17.70 4.18
N VAL A 434 23.80 -18.06 2.94
CA VAL A 434 24.17 -19.38 2.38
C VAL A 434 25.58 -19.41 1.78
N SER A 435 26.16 -18.24 1.51
CA SER A 435 27.51 -18.09 0.94
C SER A 435 28.59 -17.87 2.01
N ASP A 436 28.23 -17.25 3.13
CA ASP A 436 29.15 -16.90 4.22
C ASP A 436 29.40 -18.11 5.15
N GLU A 437 30.67 -18.47 5.30
CA GLU A 437 31.10 -19.60 6.13
C GLU A 437 30.69 -19.43 7.60
N ILE A 438 30.73 -18.21 8.14
CA ILE A 438 30.36 -17.95 9.54
C ILE A 438 28.86 -18.20 9.71
N CYS A 439 28.03 -17.74 8.79
CA CYS A 439 26.58 -17.96 8.84
C CYS A 439 26.22 -19.45 8.81
N VAL A 440 26.91 -20.24 7.99
CA VAL A 440 26.72 -21.70 7.93
C VAL A 440 27.12 -22.35 9.25
N GLN A 441 28.29 -21.98 9.80
CA GLN A 441 28.77 -22.51 11.08
C GLN A 441 27.83 -22.15 12.25
N VAL A 442 27.23 -20.95 12.24
CA VAL A 442 26.22 -20.53 13.23
C VAL A 442 24.97 -21.41 13.16
N THR A 443 24.51 -21.74 11.95
CA THR A 443 23.37 -22.67 11.75
C THR A 443 23.72 -24.07 12.22
N ASP A 444 24.90 -24.59 11.89
CA ASP A 444 25.36 -25.92 12.31
C ASP A 444 25.51 -26.02 13.83
N LEU A 445 26.03 -24.98 14.48
CA LEU A 445 26.13 -24.90 15.93
C LEU A 445 24.73 -24.95 16.58
N TYR A 446 23.78 -24.18 16.06
CA TYR A 446 22.39 -24.23 16.53
C TYR A 446 21.79 -25.63 16.41
N LEU A 447 21.98 -26.30 15.27
CA LEU A 447 21.44 -27.63 15.03
C LEU A 447 22.06 -28.69 15.96
N SER A 448 23.37 -28.61 16.19
CA SER A 448 24.09 -29.46 17.15
C SER A 448 23.56 -29.27 18.57
N GLU A 449 23.42 -28.02 19.01
CA GLU A 449 22.94 -27.70 20.36
C GLU A 449 21.44 -27.98 20.54
N ASN A 450 20.66 -27.94 19.46
CA ASN A 450 19.25 -28.34 19.48
C ASN A 450 19.09 -29.85 19.74
N ASN A 451 20.02 -30.68 19.27
CA ASN A 451 20.06 -32.11 19.61
C ASN A 451 20.47 -32.36 21.08
N ASN A 452 21.25 -31.44 21.66
CA ASN A 452 21.65 -31.47 23.08
C ASN A 452 20.60 -30.86 24.02
N GLY A 453 19.52 -30.27 23.49
CA GLY A 453 18.45 -29.62 24.26
C GLY A 453 18.82 -28.25 24.83
N ALA A 454 19.83 -27.57 24.25
CA ALA A 454 20.34 -26.28 24.71
C ALA A 454 19.75 -25.06 23.96
N THR A 455 18.84 -25.26 23.00
CA THR A 455 18.24 -24.20 22.17
C THR A 455 16.81 -23.85 22.60
N GLY A 456 16.45 -24.05 23.87
CA GLY A 456 15.11 -23.75 24.36
C GLY A 456 14.10 -24.91 24.29
N GLY A 457 12.88 -24.66 24.76
CA GLY A 457 11.76 -25.62 24.91
C GLY A 457 10.78 -25.12 25.98
N LEU A 458 10.15 -26.00 26.76
CA LEU A 458 9.17 -25.62 27.79
C LEU A 458 9.72 -24.64 28.84
N LEU A 459 9.06 -23.49 29.03
CA LEU A 459 9.39 -22.47 30.03
C LEU A 459 9.54 -23.06 31.44
N ALA A 460 8.68 -24.02 31.81
CA ALA A 460 8.76 -24.72 33.10
C ALA A 460 10.12 -25.43 33.35
N SER A 461 10.83 -25.82 32.29
CA SER A 461 12.14 -26.48 32.34
C SER A 461 13.31 -25.53 32.03
N GLN A 462 13.08 -24.22 32.01
CA GLN A 462 14.13 -23.25 31.70
C GLN A 462 15.29 -23.30 32.71
N SER A 463 14.98 -23.38 34.02
CA SER A 463 15.98 -23.37 35.10
C SER A 463 16.96 -24.55 35.04
N SER A 464 16.51 -25.73 34.60
CA SER A 464 17.36 -26.91 34.46
C SER A 464 18.27 -26.84 33.22
N ARG A 465 17.96 -25.97 32.24
CA ARG A 465 18.69 -25.83 30.98
C ARG A 465 19.63 -24.63 30.95
N THR A 466 19.58 -23.74 31.94
CA THR A 466 20.44 -22.56 32.06
C THR A 466 21.93 -22.86 31.85
N LEU A 467 22.44 -23.98 32.40
CA LEU A 467 23.84 -24.36 32.23
C LEU A 467 24.19 -24.77 30.79
N LEU A 468 23.27 -25.44 30.10
CA LEU A 468 23.43 -25.85 28.71
C LEU A 468 23.32 -24.63 27.79
N GLU A 469 22.35 -23.75 28.03
CA GLU A 469 22.19 -22.48 27.30
C GLU A 469 23.42 -21.57 27.47
N ALA A 470 23.99 -21.50 28.67
CA ALA A 470 25.22 -20.74 28.91
C ALA A 470 26.46 -21.37 28.24
N ALA A 471 26.50 -22.70 28.09
CA ALA A 471 27.55 -23.37 27.32
C ALA A 471 27.40 -23.10 25.82
N TYR A 472 26.17 -23.12 25.30
CA TYR A 472 25.87 -22.73 23.93
C TYR A 472 26.26 -21.27 23.66
N GLN A 473 25.90 -20.35 24.55
CA GLN A 473 26.28 -18.93 24.44
C GLN A 473 27.80 -18.75 24.28
N ARG A 474 28.59 -19.37 25.17
CA ARG A 474 30.06 -19.27 25.10
C ARG A 474 30.64 -19.82 23.80
N LYS A 475 30.08 -20.92 23.28
CA LYS A 475 30.49 -21.48 21.98
C LYS A 475 30.15 -20.52 20.84
N ALA A 476 28.98 -19.89 20.87
CA ALA A 476 28.56 -18.92 19.87
C ALA A 476 29.41 -17.65 19.91
N GLU A 477 29.72 -17.11 21.09
CA GLU A 477 30.63 -15.97 21.28
C GLU A 477 32.06 -16.30 20.81
N GLN A 478 32.54 -17.53 21.04
CA GLN A 478 33.84 -17.96 20.54
C GLN A 478 33.86 -18.08 19.01
N LEU A 479 32.79 -18.58 18.41
CA LEU A 479 32.64 -18.69 16.96
C LEU A 479 32.61 -17.32 16.28
N MET A 480 31.91 -16.37 16.89
CA MET A 480 31.76 -14.99 16.42
C MET A 480 32.72 -14.04 17.15
N SER A 481 33.97 -14.42 17.36
CA SER A 481 34.90 -13.61 18.15
C SER A 481 35.25 -12.23 17.54
N GLU A 482 35.01 -12.07 16.24
CA GLU A 482 35.25 -10.83 15.48
C GLU A 482 33.96 -10.03 15.19
N GLU A 483 32.78 -10.53 15.59
CA GLU A 483 31.47 -9.92 15.33
C GLU A 483 30.58 -9.90 16.59
N ASN A 484 29.56 -9.06 16.61
CA ASN A 484 28.60 -9.05 17.72
C ASN A 484 27.71 -10.32 17.69
N CYS A 485 27.66 -11.02 18.83
CA CYS A 485 26.82 -12.20 19.03
C CYS A 485 25.47 -11.79 19.64
N PHE A 486 24.42 -11.77 18.82
CA PHE A 486 23.07 -11.39 19.27
C PHE A 486 22.27 -12.61 19.74
N LYS A 487 21.46 -12.42 20.77
CA LYS A 487 20.60 -13.45 21.40
C LYS A 487 19.16 -13.28 20.93
N VAL A 488 18.65 -14.19 20.10
CA VAL A 488 17.28 -14.16 19.59
C VAL A 488 16.44 -15.22 20.30
N LYS A 489 15.28 -14.81 20.82
CA LYS A 489 14.27 -15.70 21.39
C LYS A 489 13.04 -15.70 20.51
N THR A 490 12.55 -16.89 20.15
CA THR A 490 11.27 -17.04 19.44
C THR A 490 10.27 -17.73 20.35
N GLU A 491 9.03 -17.27 20.34
CA GLU A 491 7.94 -17.83 21.14
C GLU A 491 6.67 -17.90 20.27
N PRO A 492 5.86 -18.97 20.38
CA PRO A 492 4.52 -18.96 19.83
C PRO A 492 3.68 -17.96 20.63
N ARG A 493 2.87 -17.14 19.96
CA ARG A 493 2.01 -16.18 20.66
C ARG A 493 1.01 -16.92 21.55
N CYS A 494 1.03 -16.61 22.85
CA CYS A 494 0.06 -17.12 23.81
C CYS A 494 -1.34 -16.59 23.46
N LYS A 495 -2.37 -17.45 23.43
CA LYS A 495 -3.77 -17.08 23.10
C LYS A 495 -4.42 -16.09 24.08
N SER A 496 -3.70 -15.59 25.07
CA SER A 496 -4.17 -14.69 26.12
C SER A 496 -3.90 -13.21 25.79
N SER A 497 -4.61 -12.65 24.83
CA SER A 497 -4.91 -11.20 24.75
C SER A 497 -5.78 -10.87 23.53
N LYS A 498 -6.99 -11.46 23.49
CA LYS A 498 -8.16 -10.74 22.97
C LYS A 498 -8.92 -10.26 24.20
N GLN A 499 -8.59 -9.06 24.68
CA GLN A 499 -9.42 -8.30 25.60
C GLN A 499 -9.72 -6.95 24.97
#